data_AF-A0A538CXJ3-F1
#
_entry.id   AF-A0A538CXJ3-F1
#
_cell.length_a   1.000
_cell.length_b   1.000
_cell.length_c   1.000
_cell.angle_alpha   90.00
_cell.angle_beta   90.00
_cell.angle_gamma   90.00
#
_symmetry.space_group_name_H-M   'P 1'
#
loop_
_entity.id
_entity.type
_entity.pdbx_description
1 polymer ?
#
loop_
_entity_poly.entity_id
_entity_poly.type
_entity_poly.pdbx_seq_one_letter_code
_entity_poly.pdbx_strand_id
1 'polypeptide(L)' 'MADYAIISLGGKQYRVREGDRLLVDRLSIGEGKTFHPDVLFTGGNGKPNLSPRVQVTAKVVGSP' A
#
# COMPACT_ATOMS: atom_id res chain seq x y z
N MET A 1 5.62 -15.29 5.35
CA MET A 1 5.27 -14.18 4.45
C MET A 1 4.87 -12.99 5.32
N ALA A 2 5.00 -11.74 4.88
CA ALA A 2 4.39 -10.64 5.62
C ALA A 2 2.88 -10.69 5.34
N ASP A 3 2.05 -10.71 6.38
CA ASP A 3 0.58 -10.76 6.24
C ASP A 3 0.00 -9.38 5.90
N TYR A 4 0.73 -8.31 6.22
CA TYR A 4 0.33 -6.95 5.88
C TYR A 4 1.54 -6.02 5.75
N ALA A 5 1.32 -4.90 5.07
CA ALA A 5 2.23 -3.78 4.97
C ALA A 5 1.58 -2.49 5.48
N ILE A 6 2.37 -1.53 5.92
CA ILE A 6 1.94 -0.13 6.07
C ILE A 6 2.58 0.67 4.95
N ILE A 7 1.77 1.36 4.16
CA ILE A 7 2.21 2.18 3.04
C ILE A 7 1.90 3.66 3.27
N SER A 8 2.70 4.54 2.67
CA SER A 8 2.41 5.96 2.59
C SER A 8 1.69 6.29 1.28
N LEU A 9 0.56 6.99 1.37
CA LEU A 9 -0.19 7.44 0.20
C LEU A 9 -0.91 8.75 0.50
N GLY A 10 -0.72 9.77 -0.33
CA GLY A 10 -1.41 11.07 -0.17
C GLY A 10 -1.15 11.75 1.18
N GLY A 11 0.01 11.53 1.79
CA GLY A 11 0.36 12.06 3.12
C GLY A 11 -0.27 11.30 4.30
N LYS A 12 -0.97 10.19 4.05
CA LYS A 12 -1.55 9.32 5.09
C LYS A 12 -0.89 7.93 5.05
N GLN A 13 -0.98 7.22 6.17
CA GLN A 13 -0.50 5.84 6.28
C GLN A 13 -1.67 4.86 6.25
N TYR A 14 -1.54 3.79 5.47
CA TYR A 14 -2.57 2.77 5.33
C TYR A 14 -2.00 1.39 5.59
N ARG A 15 -2.72 0.57 6.37
CA ARG A 15 -2.44 -0.85 6.51
C ARG A 15 -3.11 -1.61 5.36
N VAL A 16 -2.35 -2.42 4.64
CA VAL A 16 -2.81 -3.10 3.43
C VAL A 16 -2.38 -4.57 3.40
N ARG A 17 -3.20 -5.37 2.74
CA ARG A 17 -2.94 -6.76 2.36
C ARG A 17 -3.12 -6.94 0.86
N GLU A 18 -2.63 -8.06 0.34
CA GLU A 18 -2.88 -8.42 -1.04
C GLU A 18 -4.39 -8.56 -1.30
N GLY A 19 -4.88 -7.90 -2.35
CA GLY A 19 -6.31 -7.88 -2.71
C GLY A 19 -7.15 -6.79 -2.05
N ASP A 20 -6.60 -6.01 -1.11
CA ASP A 20 -7.34 -4.93 -0.45
C ASP A 20 -7.72 -3.82 -1.45
N ARG A 21 -8.92 -3.24 -1.24
CA ARG A 21 -9.37 -2.01 -1.91
C ARG A 21 -9.53 -0.92 -0.88
N LEU A 22 -8.96 0.24 -1.15
CA LEU A 22 -8.91 1.37 -0.22
C LEU A 22 -9.51 2.60 -0.91
N LEU A 23 -10.46 3.23 -0.23
CA LEU A 23 -10.86 4.58 -0.57
C LEU A 23 -9.85 5.54 0.04
N VAL A 24 -9.24 6.36 -0.81
CA VAL A 24 -8.15 7.26 -0.46
C VAL A 24 -8.42 8.64 -1.04
N ASP A 25 -7.67 9.62 -0.56
CA ASP A 25 -7.70 10.96 -1.13
C ASP A 25 -7.26 10.96 -2.60
N ARG A 26 -7.64 12.02 -3.32
CA ARG A 26 -7.36 12.13 -4.76
C ARG A 26 -5.87 12.02 -5.04
N LEU A 27 -5.50 11.02 -5.83
CA LEU A 27 -4.14 10.84 -6.33
C LEU A 27 -3.95 11.60 -7.64
N SER A 28 -2.72 12.04 -7.91
CA SER A 28 -2.32 12.57 -9.23
C SER A 28 -2.20 11.47 -10.29
N ILE A 29 -2.41 10.21 -9.90
CA ILE A 29 -2.30 9.03 -10.75
C ILE A 29 -3.66 8.75 -11.38
N GLY A 30 -3.69 8.61 -12.71
CA GLY A 30 -4.92 8.32 -13.44
C GLY A 30 -5.49 6.93 -13.16
N GLU A 31 -6.78 6.77 -13.40
CA GLU A 31 -7.47 5.48 -13.32
C GLU A 31 -6.84 4.42 -14.25
N GLY A 32 -6.86 3.16 -13.81
CA GLY A 32 -6.30 2.02 -14.52
C GLY A 32 -4.79 1.88 -14.39
N LYS A 33 -4.08 2.92 -13.92
CA LYS A 33 -2.63 2.92 -13.78
C LYS A 33 -2.20 2.15 -12.53
N THR A 34 -1.05 1.50 -12.64
CA THR A 34 -0.35 0.83 -11.54
C THR A 34 0.80 1.68 -11.05
N PHE A 35 1.07 1.63 -9.75
CA PHE A 35 2.18 2.33 -9.13
C PHE A 35 2.66 1.58 -7.88
N HIS A 36 3.80 2.01 -7.35
CA HIS A 36 4.43 1.41 -6.17
C HIS A 36 4.45 2.46 -5.04
N PRO A 37 3.56 2.35 -4.04
CA PRO A 37 3.61 3.23 -2.89
C PRO A 37 4.82 2.92 -2.00
N ASP A 38 5.27 3.93 -1.26
CA ASP A 38 6.35 3.75 -0.28
C ASP A 38 5.89 2.83 0.85
N VAL A 39 6.68 1.80 1.12
CA VAL A 39 6.42 0.84 2.20
C VAL A 39 7.17 1.28 3.45
N LEU A 40 6.43 1.59 4.51
CA LEU A 40 6.98 2.06 5.78
C LEU A 40 7.22 0.90 6.75
N PHE A 41 6.42 -0.17 6.66
CA PHE A 41 6.48 -1.29 7.58
C PHE A 41 5.92 -2.57 6.96
N THR A 42 6.44 -3.72 7.40
CA THR A 42 5.81 -5.02 7.14
C THR A 42 5.68 -5.84 8.42
N GLY A 43 4.56 -6.56 8.56
CA GLY A 43 4.25 -7.37 9.73
C GLY A 43 3.41 -8.61 9.40
N GLY A 44 3.14 -9.43 10.41
CA GLY A 44 2.38 -10.69 10.30
C GLY A 44 3.16 -11.95 10.65
N ASN A 45 4.49 -11.91 10.58
CA ASN A 45 5.37 -13.05 10.88
C ASN A 45 5.94 -13.03 12.32
N GLY A 46 5.35 -12.28 13.24
CA GLY A 46 5.84 -12.11 14.62
C GLY A 46 7.13 -11.28 14.76
N LYS A 47 7.75 -10.84 13.65
CA LYS A 47 8.93 -9.96 13.67
C LYS A 47 8.63 -8.67 12.89
N PRO A 48 8.35 -7.55 13.58
CA PRO A 48 8.13 -6.26 12.91
C PRO A 48 9.35 -5.87 12.08
N ASN A 49 9.15 -5.47 10.83
CA ASN A 49 10.22 -4.95 9.97
C ASN A 49 9.95 -3.48 9.59
N LEU A 50 10.74 -2.59 10.18
CA LEU A 50 10.70 -1.13 10.02
C LEU A 50 11.58 -0.62 8.85
N SER A 51 12.32 -1.51 8.18
CA SER A 51 13.08 -1.17 6.96
C SER A 51 12.80 -2.22 5.88
N PRO A 52 11.55 -2.31 5.42
CA PRO A 52 11.15 -3.31 4.44
C PRO A 52 11.88 -3.13 3.11
N ARG A 53 12.48 -4.21 2.60
CA ARG A 53 13.00 -4.32 1.22
C ARG A 53 12.01 -5.07 0.34
N VAL A 54 10.73 -4.73 0.47
CA VAL A 54 9.65 -5.33 -0.32
C VAL A 54 8.93 -4.25 -1.12
N GLN A 55 8.33 -4.65 -2.23
CA GLN A 55 7.61 -3.75 -3.12
C GLN A 55 6.12 -4.09 -3.08
N VAL A 56 5.29 -3.09 -2.80
CA VAL A 56 3.84 -3.17 -2.94
C VAL A 56 3.47 -2.63 -4.31
N THR A 57 2.56 -3.32 -5.01
CA THR A 57 2.00 -2.84 -6.29
C THR A 57 0.52 -2.53 -6.08
N ALA A 58 0.13 -1.30 -6.38
CA ALA A 58 -1.26 -0.85 -6.30
C ALA A 58 -1.77 -0.44 -7.68
N LYS A 59 -3.06 -0.65 -7.94
CA LYS A 59 -3.76 -0.18 -9.14
C LYS A 59 -4.84 0.80 -8.76
N VAL A 60 -4.92 1.93 -9.45
CA VAL A 60 -6.04 2.88 -9.31
C VAL A 60 -7.24 2.29 -10.05
N VAL A 61 -8.32 1.99 -9.33
CA VAL A 61 -9.52 1.35 -9.89
C VAL A 61 -10.67 2.32 -10.21
N GLY A 62 -10.49 3.62 -9.93
CA GLY A 62 -11.54 4.64 -10.12
C GLY A 62 -12.53 4.67 -8.94
N SER A 63 -13.32 5.74 -8.88
CA SER A 63 -14.48 5.81 -7.97
C SER A 63 -15.67 5.11 -8.64
N PRO A 64 -16.50 4.35 -7.91
CA PRO A 64 -17.80 3.90 -8.41
C PRO A 64 -18.75 5.07 -8.68
#